data_AF-A0A401PA52-F1
#
_entry.id   AF-A0A401PA52-F1
#
_cell.length_a   1.000
_cell.length_b   1.000
_cell.length_c   1.000
_cell.angle_alpha   90.00
_cell.angle_beta   90.00
_cell.angle_gamma   90.00
#
_symmetry.space_group_name_H-M   'P 1'
#
loop_
_entity.id
_entity.type
_entity.pdbx_description
1 polymer ?
#
loop_
_entity_poly.entity_id
_entity_poly.type
_entity_poly.pdbx_seq_one_letter_code
_entity_poly.pdbx_strand_id
1 'polypeptide(L)'
;MACTRPPSTPRNVIFNINDSSLILEWSPPVDTGGRKDLTYNVICKMCGVGPKKCSLCGGSMRFLPRNTGLTNTSVTVVDFLAHMNYTFEIESENGVSSESMVPRQFAILTIITNQADTDPKTAEN
;
A
#
# COMPACT_ATOMS: atom_id res chain seq x y z
N MET A 1 33.67 3.84 8.37
CA MET A 1 32.35 3.64 7.74
C MET A 1 31.65 2.53 8.50
N ALA A 2 30.45 2.74 9.03
CA ALA A 2 29.73 1.71 9.79
C ALA A 2 28.91 0.81 8.85
N CYS A 3 28.80 -0.48 9.18
CA CYS A 3 27.91 -1.39 8.45
C CYS A 3 26.45 -0.91 8.60
N THR A 4 25.70 -0.95 7.51
CA THR A 4 24.27 -0.61 7.49
C THR A 4 23.48 -1.85 7.08
N ARG A 5 22.17 -1.84 7.36
CA ARG A 5 21.28 -2.96 7.05
C ARG A 5 19.97 -2.47 6.42
N PRO A 6 19.17 -3.36 5.83
CA PRO A 6 17.80 -3.02 5.44
C PRO A 6 16.97 -2.58 6.64
N PRO A 7 15.95 -1.73 6.44
CA PRO A 7 15.05 -1.33 7.52
C PRO A 7 14.11 -2.48 7.94
N SER A 8 13.57 -2.40 9.15
CA SER A 8 12.46 -3.25 9.60
C SER A 8 11.14 -2.85 8.93
N THR A 9 10.03 -3.57 9.15
CA THR A 9 8.71 -3.18 8.60
C THR A 9 8.21 -1.81 9.08
N PRO A 10 7.40 -1.10 8.26
CA PRO A 10 6.60 0.03 8.71
C PRO A 10 5.65 -0.36 9.85
N ARG A 11 5.22 0.63 10.62
CA ARG A 11 4.35 0.43 11.78
C ARG A 11 3.02 1.16 11.62
N ASN A 12 2.05 0.84 12.48
CA ASN A 12 0.79 1.58 12.60
C ASN A 12 0.12 1.85 11.24
N VAL A 13 0.06 0.82 10.40
CA VAL A 13 -0.62 0.94 9.10
C VAL A 13 -2.11 1.06 9.36
N ILE A 14 -2.68 2.18 8.94
CA ILE A 14 -4.10 2.48 9.05
C ILE A 14 -4.63 2.89 7.67
N PHE A 15 -5.96 2.82 7.53
CA PHE A 15 -6.63 3.31 6.34
C PHE A 15 -7.78 4.22 6.72
N ASN A 16 -8.10 5.15 5.82
CA ASN A 16 -9.28 5.98 5.87
C ASN A 16 -9.92 6.02 4.49
N ILE A 17 -11.23 5.75 4.40
CA ILE A 17 -11.99 5.84 3.14
C ILE A 17 -12.82 7.11 3.19
N ASN A 18 -12.69 7.95 2.16
CA ASN A 18 -13.48 9.14 1.94
C ASN A 18 -14.09 9.07 0.53
N ASP A 19 -15.37 8.75 0.44
CA ASP A 19 -16.09 8.51 -0.81
C ASP A 19 -15.33 7.51 -1.71
N SER A 20 -14.80 7.98 -2.85
CA SER A 20 -14.02 7.20 -3.83
C SER A 20 -12.50 7.20 -3.59
N SER A 21 -12.04 7.71 -2.46
CA SER A 21 -10.62 7.86 -2.12
C SER A 21 -10.25 7.07 -0.86
N LEU A 22 -9.27 6.18 -0.98
CA LEU A 22 -8.69 5.42 0.12
C LEU A 22 -7.34 6.03 0.47
N ILE A 23 -7.19 6.52 1.69
CA ILE A 23 -5.94 7.05 2.21
C ILE A 23 -5.30 5.95 3.07
N LEU A 24 -4.09 5.54 2.72
CA LEU A 24 -3.26 4.68 3.54
C LEU A 24 -2.24 5.53 4.26
N GLU A 25 -2.10 5.34 5.57
CA GLU A 25 -1.10 6.02 6.39
C GLU A 25 -0.35 5.01 7.25
N TRP A 26 0.92 5.28 7.50
CA TRP A 26 1.76 4.46 8.35
C TRP A 26 2.76 5.30 9.14
N SER A 27 3.43 4.65 10.07
CA SER A 27 4.56 5.18 10.83
C SER A 27 5.88 4.59 10.31
N PRO A 28 7.00 5.33 10.42
CA PRO A 28 8.31 4.79 10.09
C PRO A 28 8.67 3.52 10.88
N PRO A 29 9.55 2.68 10.31
CA PRO A 29 10.04 1.48 10.97
C PRO A 29 10.80 1.82 12.27
N VAL A 30 10.85 0.87 13.20
CA VAL A 30 11.63 1.03 14.45
C VAL A 30 13.12 1.16 14.13
N ASP A 31 13.58 0.40 13.15
CA ASP A 31 14.96 0.36 12.74
C ASP A 31 15.09 0.69 11.25
N THR A 32 15.83 1.76 10.95
CA THR A 32 16.12 2.17 9.57
C THR A 32 17.41 1.54 9.03
N GLY A 33 18.06 0.70 9.84
CA GLY A 33 19.35 0.10 9.54
C GLY A 33 20.51 1.09 9.52
N GLY A 34 20.38 2.18 10.29
CA GLY A 34 21.39 3.21 10.44
C GLY A 34 21.42 4.25 9.33
N ARG A 35 20.39 4.32 8.48
CA ARG A 35 20.33 5.24 7.35
C ARG A 35 19.08 6.13 7.32
N LYS A 36 19.11 7.14 6.45
CA LYS A 36 18.08 8.19 6.31
C LYS A 36 17.48 8.28 4.90
N ASP A 37 18.00 7.52 3.95
CA ASP A 37 17.47 7.38 2.58
C ASP A 37 16.32 6.35 2.54
N LEU A 38 15.40 6.47 3.49
CA LEU A 38 14.27 5.55 3.62
C LEU A 38 13.20 5.89 2.58
N THR A 39 12.76 4.89 1.84
CA THR A 39 11.64 4.97 0.90
C THR A 39 10.62 3.87 1.16
N TYR A 40 9.39 4.06 0.70
CA TYR A 40 8.31 3.10 0.87
C TYR A 40 7.72 2.68 -0.47
N ASN A 41 7.35 1.40 -0.55
CA ASN A 41 6.64 0.82 -1.69
C ASN A 41 5.32 0.22 -1.21
N VAL A 42 4.27 0.40 -2.00
CA VAL A 42 2.93 -0.11 -1.73
C VAL A 42 2.53 -1.05 -2.85
N ILE A 43 2.40 -2.33 -2.49
CA ILE A 43 1.94 -3.39 -3.38
C ILE A 43 0.48 -3.67 -3.07
N CYS A 44 -0.36 -3.72 -4.09
CA CYS A 44 -1.77 -4.08 -3.93
C CYS A 44 -2.02 -5.47 -4.52
N LYS A 45 -2.72 -6.30 -3.76
CA LYS A 45 -3.23 -7.61 -4.15
C LYS A 45 -4.74 -7.64 -3.98
N MET A 46 -5.44 -8.19 -4.94
CA MET A 46 -6.87 -8.45 -4.88
C MET A 46 -7.06 -9.96 -4.69
N CYS A 47 -7.65 -10.35 -3.56
CA CYS A 47 -7.91 -11.76 -3.25
C CYS A 47 -9.41 -12.02 -3.39
N GLY A 48 -9.78 -12.86 -4.36
CA GLY A 48 -11.18 -13.26 -4.55
C GLY A 48 -11.67 -14.25 -3.49
N VAL A 49 -12.95 -14.61 -3.56
CA VAL A 49 -13.54 -15.68 -2.72
C VAL A 49 -13.05 -17.03 -3.25
N GLY A 50 -11.92 -17.50 -2.71
CA GLY A 50 -11.35 -18.80 -3.03
C GLY A 50 -9.87 -18.90 -2.65
N PRO A 51 -9.39 -20.05 -2.17
CA PRO A 51 -8.10 -20.18 -1.47
C PRO A 51 -6.82 -19.95 -2.32
N LYS A 52 -6.93 -19.59 -3.62
CA LYS A 52 -5.78 -19.57 -4.55
C LYS A 52 -5.77 -18.47 -5.62
N LYS A 53 -6.57 -17.40 -5.52
CA LYS A 53 -6.55 -16.31 -6.53
C LYS A 53 -6.39 -14.95 -5.87
N CYS A 54 -5.19 -14.71 -5.34
CA CYS A 54 -4.72 -13.35 -5.09
C CYS A 54 -3.90 -12.92 -6.32
N SER A 55 -4.36 -11.90 -7.04
CA SER A 55 -3.64 -11.30 -8.16
C SER A 55 -3.19 -9.89 -7.79
N LEU A 56 -2.11 -9.40 -8.41
CA LEU A 56 -1.78 -7.99 -8.31
C LEU A 56 -2.96 -7.13 -8.80
N CYS A 57 -3.20 -6.02 -8.13
CA CYS A 57 -4.24 -5.08 -8.55
C CYS A 57 -3.91 -4.56 -9.95
N GLY A 58 -4.88 -4.63 -10.86
CA GLY A 58 -4.74 -4.17 -12.25
C GLY A 58 -4.77 -2.65 -12.37
N GLY A 59 -4.57 -2.15 -13.60
CA GLY A 59 -4.43 -0.73 -13.91
C GLY A 59 -5.67 0.15 -13.72
N SER A 60 -6.79 -0.40 -13.25
CA SER A 60 -7.98 0.41 -12.88
C SER A 60 -7.69 1.30 -11.67
N MET A 61 -6.89 0.81 -10.72
CA MET A 61 -6.59 1.51 -9.48
C MET A 61 -5.36 2.41 -9.63
N ARG A 62 -5.43 3.62 -9.07
CA ARG A 62 -4.36 4.63 -9.18
C ARG A 62 -3.84 5.03 -7.81
N PHE A 63 -2.52 5.20 -7.72
CA PHE A 63 -1.83 5.66 -6.51
C PHE A 63 -1.32 7.09 -6.72
N LEU A 64 -1.65 7.97 -5.79
CA LEU A 64 -1.26 9.37 -5.79
C LEU A 64 -0.36 9.65 -4.58
N PRO A 65 0.85 10.20 -4.79
CA PRO A 65 1.44 10.59 -6.08
C PRO A 65 2.00 9.41 -6.91
N ARG A 66 2.34 8.29 -6.26
CA ARG A 66 2.87 7.05 -6.86
C ARG A 66 2.79 5.90 -5.86
N ASN A 67 3.05 4.67 -6.28
CA ASN A 67 3.06 3.50 -5.41
C ASN A 67 4.46 3.06 -4.95
N THR A 68 5.53 3.55 -5.58
CA THR A 68 6.91 3.16 -5.25
C THR A 68 7.80 4.37 -5.00
N GLY A 69 8.88 4.17 -4.24
CA GLY A 69 9.85 5.23 -3.92
C GLY A 69 9.23 6.40 -3.17
N LEU A 70 8.21 6.14 -2.34
CA LEU A 70 7.55 7.16 -1.53
C LEU A 70 8.47 7.60 -0.40
N THR A 71 8.60 8.90 -0.16
CA THR A 71 9.33 9.44 1.00
C THR A 71 8.38 9.77 2.16
N ASN A 72 7.12 10.02 1.82
CA ASN A 72 6.07 10.30 2.79
C ASN A 72 5.48 8.99 3.31
N THR A 73 4.86 9.06 4.47
CA THR A 73 4.23 7.91 5.14
C THR A 73 2.74 7.82 4.87
N SER A 74 2.32 8.31 3.70
CA SER A 74 0.94 8.21 3.24
C SER A 74 0.86 8.09 1.72
N VAL A 75 -0.19 7.42 1.24
CA VAL A 75 -0.54 7.37 -0.18
C VAL A 75 -2.05 7.40 -0.33
N THR A 76 -2.55 8.10 -1.35
CA THR A 76 -3.97 8.07 -1.70
C THR A 76 -4.18 7.11 -2.86
N VAL A 77 -5.17 6.24 -2.73
CA VAL A 77 -5.56 5.24 -3.69
C VAL A 77 -6.96 5.59 -4.18
N VAL A 78 -7.12 5.70 -5.49
CA VAL A 78 -8.39 6.07 -6.14
C VAL A 78 -8.73 5.06 -7.24
N ASP A 79 -9.94 5.15 -7.76
CA ASP A 79 -10.43 4.30 -8.85
C ASP A 79 -10.42 2.79 -8.50
N PHE A 80 -10.53 2.47 -7.21
CA PHE A 80 -10.68 1.09 -6.74
C PHE A 80 -12.14 0.64 -6.91
N LEU A 81 -12.32 -0.64 -7.26
CA LEU A 81 -13.65 -1.24 -7.40
C LEU A 81 -14.31 -1.48 -6.04
N ALA A 82 -15.61 -1.23 -5.97
CA ALA A 82 -16.48 -1.58 -4.87
C ALA A 82 -16.63 -3.10 -4.68
N HIS A 83 -16.99 -3.51 -3.48
CA HIS A 83 -17.26 -4.90 -3.07
C HIS A 83 -16.08 -5.85 -3.28
N MET A 84 -14.85 -5.32 -3.23
CA MET A 84 -13.63 -6.09 -3.39
C MET A 84 -12.77 -6.08 -2.13
N ASN A 85 -12.08 -7.20 -1.92
CA ASN A 85 -11.12 -7.38 -0.83
C ASN A 85 -9.70 -7.08 -1.33
N TYR A 86 -9.19 -5.91 -0.94
CA TYR A 86 -7.83 -5.50 -1.27
C TYR A 86 -6.91 -5.78 -0.09
N THR A 87 -5.73 -6.32 -0.38
CA THR A 87 -4.63 -6.49 0.54
C THR A 87 -3.48 -5.61 0.08
N PHE A 88 -3.07 -4.68 0.92
CA PHE A 88 -1.92 -3.81 0.70
C PHE A 88 -0.74 -4.31 1.50
N GLU A 89 0.40 -4.42 0.84
CA GLU A 89 1.70 -4.69 1.45
C GLU A 89 2.54 -3.43 1.36
N ILE A 90 2.93 -2.88 2.51
CA ILE A 90 3.75 -1.68 2.59
C ILE A 90 5.15 -2.10 3.02
N GLU A 91 6.10 -1.91 2.12
CA GLU A 91 7.51 -2.17 2.34
C GLU A 91 8.24 -0.88 2.65
N SER A 92 9.27 -0.98 3.49
CA SER A 92 10.27 0.05 3.66
C SER A 92 11.61 -0.41 3.09
N GLU A 93 12.29 0.49 2.41
CA GLU A 93 13.53 0.22 1.69
C GLU A 93 14.53 1.32 1.95
N ASN A 94 15.80 0.98 1.82
CA ASN A 94 16.89 1.93 1.69
C ASN A 94 17.82 1.41 0.57
N GLY A 95 18.74 2.22 0.05
CA GLY A 95 19.83 1.78 -0.85
C GLY A 95 20.78 0.62 -0.43
N VAL A 96 20.57 -0.16 0.66
CA VAL A 96 21.19 -1.51 0.79
C VAL A 96 20.16 -2.64 0.80
N SER A 97 18.86 -2.31 0.73
CA SER A 97 17.80 -3.32 0.61
C SER A 97 17.91 -4.14 -0.68
N SER A 98 18.47 -3.58 -1.78
CA SER A 98 18.76 -4.33 -3.01
C SER A 98 19.95 -5.27 -2.88
N GLU A 99 20.93 -4.92 -2.05
CA GLU A 99 22.19 -5.66 -1.87
C GLU A 99 22.09 -6.74 -0.79
N SER A 100 21.00 -6.74 -0.02
CA SER A 100 20.78 -7.64 1.08
C SER A 100 20.19 -8.97 0.60
N MET A 101 20.70 -10.08 1.13
CA MET A 101 20.13 -11.42 0.96
C MET A 101 18.91 -11.67 1.85
N VAL A 102 18.62 -10.76 2.79
CA VAL A 102 17.42 -10.85 3.65
C VAL A 102 16.18 -10.48 2.84
N PRO A 103 15.13 -11.31 2.82
CA PRO A 103 13.86 -10.98 2.16
C PRO A 103 13.28 -9.66 2.67
N ARG A 104 12.66 -8.90 1.77
CA ARG A 104 11.96 -7.66 2.13
C ARG A 104 10.82 -8.00 3.07
N GLN A 105 10.72 -7.23 4.14
CA GLN A 105 9.63 -7.34 5.10
C GLN A 105 8.60 -6.25 4.80
N PHE A 106 7.33 -6.60 4.97
CA PHE A 106 6.20 -5.70 4.72
C PHE A 106 5.20 -5.74 5.86
N ALA A 107 4.50 -4.61 6.04
CA ALA A 107 3.28 -4.56 6.82
C ALA A 107 2.10 -4.87 5.90
N ILE A 108 1.11 -5.63 6.40
CA ILE A 108 -0.06 -6.05 5.65
C ILE A 108 -1.30 -5.33 6.17
N LEU A 109 -2.14 -4.84 5.26
CA LEU A 109 -3.47 -4.33 5.57
C LEU A 109 -4.50 -4.87 4.59
N THR A 110 -5.55 -5.52 5.11
CA THR A 110 -6.67 -5.98 4.28
C THR A 110 -7.88 -5.10 4.52
N ILE A 111 -8.46 -4.59 3.43
CA ILE A 111 -9.66 -3.77 3.45
C ILE A 111 -10.75 -4.41 2.58
N ILE A 112 -11.99 -4.21 3.01
CA ILE A 112 -13.18 -4.57 2.24
C ILE A 112 -13.80 -3.27 1.79
N THR A 113 -13.76 -3.02 0.48
CA THR A 113 -14.41 -1.84 -0.10
C THR A 113 -15.90 -2.12 -0.15
N ASN A 114 -16.68 -1.53 0.73
CA ASN A 114 -18.13 -1.76 0.80
C ASN A 114 -18.95 -0.70 0.03
N GLN A 115 -18.31 0.35 -0.48
CA GLN A 115 -18.97 1.44 -1.17
C GLN A 115 -18.97 1.22 -2.68
N ALA A 116 -20.15 0.91 -3.22
CA ALA A 116 -20.52 1.29 -4.57
C ALA A 116 -21.03 2.73 -4.49
N ASP A 117 -20.29 3.69 -5.02
CA ASP A 117 -20.87 4.99 -5.29
C ASP A 117 -21.87 4.79 -6.42
N THR A 118 -23.16 4.93 -6.10
CA THR A 118 -24.24 4.92 -7.08
C THR A 118 -24.00 6.07 -8.06
N ASP A 119 -23.59 5.74 -9.29
CA ASP A 119 -23.59 6.71 -10.40
C ASP A 119 -24.99 7.36 -10.50
N PRO A 120 -25.14 8.69 -10.36
CA PRO A 120 -26.43 9.35 -10.55
C PRO A 120 -26.69 9.49 -12.05
N LYS A 121 -26.98 8.37 -12.71
CA LYS A 121 -27.59 8.36 -14.03
C LYS A 121 -28.76 7.40 -14.02
N THR A 122 -29.91 7.88 -13.54
CA THR A 122 -31.24 7.77 -14.16
C THR A 122 -32.29 8.27 -13.15
N ALA A 123 -32.81 9.49 -13.33
CA ALA A 123 -34.20 9.88 -13.03
C ALA A 123 -34.45 11.35 -13.42
N GLU A 124 -35.41 11.55 -14.34
CA GLU A 124 -36.13 12.79 -14.74
C GLU A 124 -35.31 13.98 -15.28
N ASN A 125 -35.56 14.52 -16.47
CA ASN A 125 -36.86 14.73 -17.16
C ASN A 125 -36.67 14.77 -18.69
#